data_AF-A0A7C7VZY1-F1
#
_entry.id   AF-A0A7C7VZY1-F1
#
_cell.length_a   1.000
_cell.length_b   1.000
_cell.length_c   1.000
_cell.angle_alpha   90.00
_cell.angle_beta   90.00
_cell.angle_gamma   90.00
#
_symmetry.space_group_name_H-M   'P 1'
#
loop_
_entity.id
_entity.type
_entity.pdbx_description
1 polymer ?
#
loop_
_entity_poly.entity_id
_entity_poly.type
_entity_poly.pdbx_seq_one_letter_code
_entity_poly.pdbx_strand_id
1 'polypeptide(L)'
;GQNPGFDNEGFASGYDWDVLREVIQHPLPDCNNCAYSSLLYRFGSSHPGGFNALFADGSVHFIPYTVNLVVFARMGHRLDGRPFQMP
;
A
#
# COMPACT_ATOMS: atom_id res chain seq x y z
N GLY A 1 -23.10 -7.81 4.46
CA GLY A 1 -22.00 -6.83 4.51
C GLY A 1 -22.16 -5.96 3.29
N GLN A 2 -22.22 -4.64 3.45
CA GLN A 2 -22.27 -3.75 2.29
C GLN A 2 -20.89 -3.74 1.66
N ASN A 3 -20.81 -4.19 0.40
CA ASN A 3 -19.61 -4.03 -0.40
C ASN A 3 -19.42 -2.51 -0.65
N PRO A 4 -18.34 -1.90 -0.16
CA PRO A 4 -18.12 -0.46 -0.31
C PRO A 4 -17.67 -0.03 -1.71
N GLY A 5 -17.57 -0.97 -2.67
CA GLY A 5 -17.17 -0.71 -4.05
C GLY A 5 -15.66 -0.72 -4.27
N PHE A 6 -14.91 -1.43 -3.42
CA PHE A 6 -13.43 -1.47 -3.43
C PHE A 6 -12.84 -2.90 -3.56
N ASP A 7 -13.70 -3.89 -3.79
CA ASP A 7 -13.36 -5.32 -3.92
C ASP A 7 -14.30 -6.06 -4.89
N ASN A 8 -15.00 -5.33 -5.75
CA ASN A 8 -15.94 -5.87 -6.73
C ASN A 8 -15.30 -6.16 -8.09
N GLU A 9 -14.06 -5.70 -8.31
CA GLU A 9 -13.32 -5.83 -9.55
C GLU A 9 -12.15 -6.80 -9.41
N GLY A 10 -11.94 -7.55 -10.50
CA GLY A 10 -10.95 -8.61 -10.56
C GLY A 10 -9.60 -8.17 -11.13
N PHE A 11 -8.64 -9.10 -11.13
CA PHE A 11 -7.29 -8.88 -11.65
C PHE A 11 -7.24 -8.37 -13.13
N ALA A 12 -8.30 -8.61 -13.91
CA ALA A 12 -8.39 -8.22 -15.31
C ALA A 12 -8.89 -6.78 -15.53
N SER A 13 -9.35 -6.08 -14.48
CA SER A 13 -9.88 -4.72 -14.60
C SER A 13 -8.80 -3.66 -14.87
N GLY A 14 -7.52 -4.03 -14.72
CA GLY A 14 -6.40 -3.18 -15.12
C GLY A 14 -6.15 -2.04 -14.14
N TYR A 15 -6.34 -0.79 -14.59
CA TYR A 15 -6.14 0.40 -13.75
C TYR A 15 -7.41 0.69 -12.95
N ASP A 16 -7.55 -0.03 -11.84
CA ASP A 16 -8.72 0.06 -10.99
C ASP A 16 -8.32 0.16 -9.50
N TRP A 17 -9.16 0.83 -8.71
CA TRP A 17 -8.91 1.06 -7.29
C TRP A 17 -9.02 -0.22 -6.45
N ASP A 18 -9.59 -1.28 -6.99
CA ASP A 18 -9.66 -2.57 -6.32
C ASP A 18 -8.30 -3.27 -6.38
N VAL A 19 -7.51 -2.97 -7.42
CA VAL A 19 -6.26 -3.67 -7.74
C VAL A 19 -5.00 -2.83 -7.50
N LEU A 20 -5.11 -1.49 -7.57
CA LEU A 20 -3.98 -0.57 -7.40
C LEU A 20 -4.04 0.20 -6.07
N ARG A 21 -2.87 0.48 -5.50
CA ARG A 21 -2.68 1.29 -4.28
C ARG A 21 -1.56 2.29 -4.51
N GLU A 22 -1.50 3.33 -3.69
CA GLU A 22 -0.55 4.42 -3.80
C GLU A 22 0.41 4.47 -2.60
N VAL A 23 1.60 5.04 -2.83
CA VAL A 23 2.64 5.20 -1.79
C VAL A 23 2.72 6.62 -1.23
N ILE A 24 1.73 7.47 -1.53
CA ILE A 24 1.70 8.88 -1.10
C ILE A 24 0.95 9.09 0.23
N GLN A 25 0.47 8.01 0.83
CA GLN A 25 -0.14 7.99 2.16
C GLN A 25 0.59 6.98 3.05
N HIS A 26 0.57 7.22 4.37
CA HIS A 26 1.16 6.26 5.31
C HIS A 26 0.41 4.93 5.21
N PRO A 27 1.12 3.79 5.13
CA PRO A 27 0.49 2.50 5.23
C PRO A 27 -0.03 2.29 6.66
N LEU A 28 -1.14 1.60 6.81
CA LEU A 28 -1.78 1.36 8.11
C LEU A 28 -2.30 -0.08 8.22
N PRO A 29 -2.53 -0.58 9.45
CA PRO A 29 -3.22 -1.83 9.65
C PRO A 29 -4.63 -1.80 9.06
N ASP A 30 -5.07 -2.94 8.54
CA ASP A 30 -6.46 -3.14 8.14
C ASP A 30 -7.37 -3.03 9.38
N CYS A 31 -8.56 -2.47 9.20
CA CYS A 31 -9.50 -2.33 10.30
C CYS A 31 -10.95 -2.50 9.86
N ASN A 32 -11.69 -3.26 10.67
CA ASN A 32 -13.05 -3.69 10.36
C ASN A 32 -14.12 -2.60 10.57
N ASN A 33 -13.79 -1.51 11.26
CA ASN A 33 -14.77 -0.49 11.64
C ASN A 33 -14.19 0.94 11.57
N CYS A 34 -13.33 1.20 10.58
CA CYS A 34 -12.82 2.53 10.32
C CYS A 34 -13.65 3.28 9.28
N ALA A 35 -13.54 4.61 9.28
CA ALA A 35 -14.11 5.41 8.22
C ALA A 35 -13.53 5.00 6.86
N TYR A 36 -14.36 4.87 5.83
CA TYR A 36 -13.91 4.48 4.48
C TYR A 36 -12.71 5.29 3.99
N SER A 37 -12.69 6.60 4.30
CA SER A 37 -11.58 7.50 3.97
C SER A 37 -10.22 7.11 4.54
N SER A 38 -10.15 6.29 5.59
CA SER A 38 -8.88 5.87 6.19
C SER A 38 -8.25 4.65 5.50
N LEU A 39 -9.00 3.95 4.64
CA LEU A 39 -8.57 2.74 3.92
C LEU A 39 -8.34 3.00 2.42
N LEU A 40 -8.90 4.10 1.90
CA LEU A 40 -8.74 4.51 0.50
C LEU A 40 -7.27 4.63 0.11
N TYR A 41 -6.88 3.97 -0.99
CA TYR A 41 -5.59 4.08 -1.67
C TYR A 41 -4.34 3.65 -0.89
N ARG A 42 -4.48 3.06 0.31
CA ARG A 42 -3.34 2.72 1.17
C ARG A 42 -2.92 1.27 1.01
N PHE A 43 -1.62 1.04 1.16
CA PHE A 43 -1.10 -0.27 1.49
C PHE A 43 -1.36 -0.59 2.97
N GLY A 44 -1.59 -1.86 3.27
CA GLY A 44 -1.97 -2.33 4.59
C GLY A 44 -1.92 -3.84 4.73
N SER A 45 -2.22 -4.30 5.94
CA SER A 45 -2.45 -5.71 6.27
C SER A 45 -3.10 -5.82 7.65
N SER A 46 -3.70 -6.95 7.98
CA SER A 46 -4.19 -7.23 9.33
C SER A 46 -3.10 -7.39 10.39
N HIS A 47 -1.81 -7.51 10.02
CA HIS A 47 -0.73 -7.64 11.00
C HIS A 47 -0.40 -6.29 11.63
N PRO A 48 -0.27 -6.18 12.97
CA PRO A 48 -0.14 -4.89 13.64
C PRO A 48 1.18 -4.15 13.40
N GLY A 49 2.21 -4.83 12.87
CA GLY A 49 3.55 -4.25 12.71
C GLY A 49 3.84 -3.67 11.34
N GLY A 50 3.18 -4.13 10.28
CA GLY A 50 3.53 -3.83 8.91
C GLY A 50 3.13 -4.94 7.95
N PHE A 51 3.66 -4.89 6.73
CA PHE A 51 3.35 -5.83 5.66
C PHE A 51 4.62 -6.16 4.85
N ASN A 52 4.59 -7.28 4.13
CA ASN A 52 5.66 -7.61 3.18
C ASN A 52 5.30 -7.06 1.80
N ALA A 53 6.27 -6.42 1.16
CA ALA A 53 6.14 -5.88 -0.19
C ALA A 53 7.17 -6.55 -1.13
N LEU A 54 6.69 -6.99 -2.29
CA LEU A 54 7.51 -7.48 -3.39
C LEU A 54 7.83 -6.32 -4.34
N PHE A 55 9.10 -6.18 -4.72
CA PHE A 55 9.59 -5.17 -5.65
C PHE A 55 9.80 -5.76 -7.05
N ALA A 56 9.89 -4.89 -8.06
CA ALA A 56 10.04 -5.29 -9.46
C ALA A 56 11.36 -6.03 -9.76
N ASP A 57 12.35 -5.95 -8.86
CA ASP A 57 13.61 -6.68 -8.93
C ASP A 57 13.54 -8.07 -8.27
N GLY A 58 12.36 -8.47 -7.77
CA GLY A 58 12.12 -9.76 -7.11
C GLY A 58 12.47 -9.79 -5.63
N SER A 59 12.96 -8.68 -5.05
CA SER A 59 13.23 -8.59 -3.62
C SER A 59 11.94 -8.43 -2.81
N VAL A 60 11.91 -9.03 -1.62
CA VAL A 60 10.81 -8.88 -0.66
C VAL A 60 11.33 -8.17 0.58
N HIS A 61 10.65 -7.11 0.98
CA HIS A 61 11.00 -6.36 2.18
C HIS A 61 9.80 -6.20 3.11
N PHE A 62 10.04 -6.29 4.40
CA PHE A 62 9.05 -5.95 5.42
C PHE A 62 9.01 -4.43 5.61
N ILE A 63 7.85 -3.81 5.38
CA ILE A 63 7.61 -2.38 5.55
C ILE A 63 6.79 -2.16 6.83
N PRO A 64 7.37 -1.50 7.87
CA PRO A 64 6.63 -1.19 9.08
C PRO A 64 5.67 -0.01 8.87
N TYR A 65 4.57 0.03 9.61
CA TYR A 65 3.64 1.19 9.54
C TYR A 65 4.24 2.50 10.06
N THR A 66 5.38 2.43 10.76
CA THR A 66 6.17 3.57 11.19
C THR A 66 7.13 4.09 10.11
N VAL A 67 7.09 3.57 8.88
CA VAL A 67 7.94 4.02 7.77
C VAL A 67 7.76 5.52 7.53
N ASN A 68 8.87 6.22 7.29
CA ASN A 68 8.82 7.63 6.92
C ASN A 68 8.11 7.78 5.56
N LEU A 69 7.12 8.67 5.48
CA LEU A 69 6.31 8.86 4.27
C LEU A 69 7.14 9.21 3.02
N VAL A 70 8.20 10.01 3.16
CA VAL A 70 9.06 10.37 2.02
C VAL A 70 9.84 9.15 1.54
N VAL A 71 10.29 8.29 2.46
CA VAL A 71 10.95 7.03 2.10
C VAL A 71 9.97 6.09 1.42
N PHE A 72 8.75 5.96 1.95
CA PHE A 72 7.70 5.15 1.34
C PHE A 72 7.32 5.64 -0.06
N ALA A 73 7.15 6.95 -0.25
CA ALA A 73 6.85 7.54 -1.56
C ALA A 73 7.94 7.25 -2.60
N ARG A 74 9.22 7.28 -2.19
CA ARG A 74 10.35 6.93 -3.08
C ARG A 74 10.30 5.46 -3.54
N MET A 75 9.76 4.55 -2.73
CA MET A 75 9.65 3.13 -3.12
C MET A 75 8.77 2.93 -4.35
N GLY A 76 7.74 3.76 -4.55
CA GLY A 76 6.86 3.69 -5.71
C GLY A 76 7.23 4.63 -6.86
N HIS A 77 8.19 5.54 -6.67
CA HIS A 77 8.50 6.58 -7.64
C HIS A 77 9.64 6.18 -8.60
N ARG A 78 9.32 5.36 -9.60
CA ARG A 78 10.25 4.88 -10.65
C ARG A 78 11.14 5.95 -11.29
N LEU A 79 10.65 7.18 -11.47
CA LEU A 79 11.32 8.22 -12.28
C LEU A 79 12.07 9.28 -11.46
N ASP A 80 12.19 9.17 -10.14
CA ASP A 80 12.83 10.24 -9.33
C ASP A 80 14.36 10.18 -9.36
N GLY A 81 14.93 9.06 -9.83
CA GLY A 81 16.37 8.81 -9.84
C GLY A 81 16.98 8.71 -8.44
N ARG A 82 16.18 8.52 -7.39
CA ARG A 82 16.64 8.49 -6.00
C ARG A 82 16.56 7.07 -5.45
N PRO A 83 17.67 6.49 -4.96
CA PRO A 83 17.58 5.25 -4.20
C PRO A 83 16.85 5.51 -2.88
N PHE A 84 16.08 4.52 -2.43
CA PHE A 84 15.61 4.44 -1.05
C PHE A 84 16.44 3.40 -0.30
N GLN A 85 16.53 3.56 1.03
CA GLN A 85 17.20 2.61 1.90
C GLN A 85 16.30 2.34 3.10
N MET A 86 16.02 1.07 3.34
CA MET A 86 15.33 0.61 4.54
C MET A 86 16.32 0.63 5.71
N PRO A 87 15.90 1.05 6.92
CA PRO A 87 16.71 0.87 8.13
C PRO A 87 17.14 -0.59 8.34
#